data_AF-A0A7C2G959-F1
#
_entry.id   AF-A0A7C2G959-F1
#
_cell.length_a   1.000
_cell.length_b   1.000
_cell.length_c   1.000
_cell.angle_alpha   90.00
_cell.angle_beta   90.00
_cell.angle_gamma   90.00
#
_symmetry.space_group_name_H-M   'P 1'
#
loop_
_entity.id
_entity.type
_entity.pdbx_description
1 polymer ?
#
loop_
_entity_poly.entity_id
_entity_poly.type
_entity_poly.pdbx_seq_one_letter_code
_entity_poly.pdbx_strand_id
1 'polypeptide(L)'
;GRRGGRRPLAPAVSPAKTVEGFVGGLAAGPAVGVGLAGLLGLPGPWPAAALGFGLALAGQVGDLFESALKRSAGVKDSGRLFPGHGGLLDRVDSLAFNGVMSYYVVGAFLPAILGRV
;
A
#
# COMPACT_ATOMS: atom_id res chain seq x y z
N GLY A 1 10.22 -0.70 8.33
CA GLY A 1 9.48 -1.17 9.52
C GLY A 1 10.26 -2.20 10.33
N ARG A 2 10.39 -3.46 9.88
CA ARG A 2 10.95 -4.57 10.68
C ARG A 2 12.34 -4.36 11.30
N ARG A 3 13.24 -3.62 10.64
CA ARG A 3 14.62 -3.44 11.08
C ARG A 3 14.85 -2.25 12.03
N GLY A 4 13.82 -1.44 12.31
CA GLY A 4 14.04 -0.23 13.11
C GLY A 4 12.79 0.55 13.56
N GLY A 5 11.58 0.04 13.31
CA GLY A 5 10.36 0.66 13.82
C GLY A 5 10.19 0.38 15.31
N ARG A 6 9.91 1.41 16.09
CA ARG A 6 9.81 1.34 17.56
C ARG A 6 8.42 1.75 18.04
N ARG A 7 7.75 2.64 17.32
CA ARG A 7 6.42 3.13 17.68
C ARG A 7 5.36 2.31 16.96
N PRO A 8 4.52 1.53 17.66
CA PRO A 8 3.40 0.82 17.03
C PRO A 8 2.44 1.83 16.38
N LEU A 9 1.96 1.51 15.19
CA LEU A 9 1.00 2.36 14.47
C LEU A 9 -0.44 2.08 14.91
N ALA A 10 -0.83 0.80 14.96
CA ALA A 10 -2.18 0.37 15.29
C ALA A 10 -2.14 -0.94 16.08
N PRO A 11 -1.74 -0.91 17.37
CA PRO A 11 -1.46 -2.11 18.14
C PRO A 11 -2.66 -3.05 18.31
N ALA A 12 -3.88 -2.50 18.37
CA ALA A 12 -5.11 -3.29 18.44
C ALA A 12 -5.42 -4.07 17.13
N VAL A 13 -4.94 -3.58 16.00
CA VAL A 13 -5.20 -4.14 14.67
C VAL A 13 -4.04 -5.02 14.21
N SER A 14 -2.83 -4.46 14.26
CA SER A 14 -1.59 -5.13 13.89
C SER A 14 -0.41 -4.65 14.76
N PRO A 15 0.05 -5.45 15.74
CA PRO A 15 1.16 -5.07 16.61
C PRO A 15 2.51 -4.97 15.88
N ALA A 16 2.62 -5.53 14.67
CA ALA A 16 3.85 -5.48 13.87
C ALA A 16 4.00 -4.20 13.03
N LYS A 17 2.93 -3.40 12.88
CA LYS A 17 2.97 -2.16 12.10
C LYS A 17 3.53 -1.03 12.95
N THR A 18 4.45 -0.27 12.36
CA THR A 18 5.20 0.79 13.04
C THR A 18 5.04 2.11 12.31
N VAL A 19 5.02 3.22 13.05
CA VAL A 19 4.93 4.58 12.50
C VAL A 19 6.12 4.86 11.59
N GLU A 20 7.32 4.41 11.97
CA GLU A 20 8.52 4.57 11.15
C GLU A 20 8.43 3.75 9.86
N GLY A 21 7.78 2.57 9.91
CA GLY A 21 7.45 1.78 8.73
C GLY A 21 6.47 2.50 7.81
N PHE A 22 5.43 3.10 8.38
CA PHE A 22 4.42 3.88 7.66
C PHE A 22 5.04 5.09 6.94
N VAL A 23 5.80 5.92 7.67
CA VAL A 23 6.47 7.11 7.12
C VAL A 23 7.50 6.70 6.05
N GLY A 24 8.29 5.66 6.31
CA GLY A 24 9.24 5.15 5.34
C GLY A 24 8.58 4.61 4.06
N GLY A 25 7.45 3.91 4.19
CA GLY A 25 6.64 3.45 3.05
C GLY A 25 6.05 4.61 2.25
N LEU A 26 5.49 5.61 2.92
CA LEU A 26 4.97 6.82 2.28
C LEU A 26 6.04 7.63 1.56
N ALA A 27 7.25 7.71 2.10
CA ALA A 27 8.36 8.41 1.46
C ALA A 27 8.95 7.61 0.28
N ALA A 28 8.94 6.28 0.35
CA ALA A 28 9.42 5.42 -0.72
C ALA A 28 8.54 5.49 -1.98
N GLY A 29 7.22 5.65 -1.83
CA GLY A 29 6.28 5.75 -2.95
C GLY A 29 6.65 6.82 -4.00
N PRO A 30 6.77 8.11 -3.60
CA PRO A 30 7.23 9.17 -4.49
C PRO A 30 8.60 8.93 -5.08
N ALA A 31 9.56 8.45 -4.27
CA ALA A 31 10.93 8.20 -4.73
C ALA A 31 10.96 7.14 -5.85
N VAL A 32 10.23 6.04 -5.67
CA VAL A 32 10.06 4.99 -6.69
C VAL A 32 9.32 5.52 -7.90
N GLY A 33 8.23 6.27 -7.70
CA GLY A 33 7.45 6.86 -8.79
C GLY A 33 8.29 7.76 -9.69
N VAL A 34 9.07 8.67 -9.10
CA VAL A 34 10.00 9.55 -9.83
C VAL A 34 11.10 8.76 -10.52
N GLY A 35 11.73 7.80 -9.82
CA GLY A 35 12.79 6.97 -10.40
C GLY A 35 12.31 6.18 -11.61
N LEU A 36 11.11 5.60 -11.52
CA LEU A 36 10.50 4.85 -12.61
C LEU A 36 10.11 5.75 -13.79
N ALA A 37 9.57 6.95 -13.51
CA ALA A 37 9.29 7.94 -14.54
C ALA A 37 10.56 8.35 -15.29
N GLY A 38 11.67 8.58 -14.57
CA GLY A 38 12.96 8.87 -15.18
C GLY A 38 13.49 7.72 -16.05
N LEU A 39 13.36 6.47 -15.59
CA LEU A 39 13.77 5.29 -16.35
C LEU A 39 12.95 5.09 -17.63
N LEU A 40 11.66 5.41 -17.59
CA LEU A 40 10.71 5.22 -18.69
C LEU A 40 10.60 6.46 -19.60
N GLY A 41 11.33 7.53 -19.32
CA GLY A 41 11.25 8.79 -20.09
C GLY A 41 9.91 9.51 -19.97
N LEU A 42 9.17 9.30 -18.88
CA LEU A 42 7.86 9.92 -18.65
C LEU A 42 8.01 11.39 -18.22
N PRO A 43 7.07 12.27 -18.61
CA PRO A 43 7.19 13.70 -18.37
C PRO A 43 6.97 14.09 -16.89
N GLY A 44 7.95 14.80 -16.34
CA GLY A 44 7.83 15.57 -15.10
C GLY A 44 7.90 14.75 -13.80
N PRO A 45 8.76 15.13 -12.83
CA PRO A 45 8.88 14.40 -11.57
C PRO A 45 7.65 14.57 -10.66
N TRP A 46 6.93 15.68 -10.77
CA TRP A 46 5.84 16.01 -9.84
C TRP A 46 4.60 15.12 -9.97
N PRO A 47 4.05 14.86 -11.18
CA PRO A 47 2.95 13.90 -11.33
C PRO A 47 3.33 12.50 -10.88
N ALA A 48 4.55 12.05 -11.18
CA ALA A 48 5.05 10.75 -10.78
C ALA A 48 5.21 10.62 -9.26
N ALA A 49 5.71 11.68 -8.61
CA ALA A 49 5.81 11.76 -7.15
C ALA A 49 4.42 11.72 -6.49
N ALA A 50 3.46 12.48 -7.02
CA ALA A 50 2.10 12.54 -6.48
C ALA A 50 1.34 11.23 -6.65
N LEU A 51 1.46 10.58 -7.81
CA LEU A 51 0.93 9.24 -8.04
C LEU A 51 1.56 8.22 -7.09
N GLY A 52 2.90 8.22 -6.98
CA GLY A 52 3.64 7.34 -6.07
C GLY A 52 3.24 7.53 -4.61
N PHE A 53 3.00 8.77 -4.18
CA PHE A 53 2.46 9.08 -2.85
C PHE A 53 1.06 8.48 -2.65
N GLY A 54 0.16 8.74 -3.60
CA GLY A 54 -1.22 8.27 -3.54
C GLY A 54 -1.30 6.74 -3.46
N LEU A 55 -0.50 6.04 -4.26
CA LEU A 55 -0.44 4.57 -4.26
C LEU A 55 0.16 4.02 -2.96
N ALA A 56 1.22 4.63 -2.43
CA ALA A 56 1.79 4.23 -1.15
C ALA A 56 0.78 4.42 0.00
N LEU A 57 0.03 5.53 -0.01
CA LEU A 57 -1.01 5.79 0.98
C LEU A 57 -2.17 4.78 0.86
N ALA A 58 -2.67 4.56 -0.35
CA ALA A 58 -3.72 3.60 -0.65
C ALA A 58 -3.35 2.19 -0.16
N GLY A 59 -2.15 1.72 -0.47
CA GLY A 59 -1.67 0.41 -0.03
C GLY A 59 -1.55 0.31 1.48
N GLN A 60 -1.05 1.35 2.13
CA GLN A 60 -0.89 1.33 3.58
C GLN A 60 -2.24 1.37 4.33
N VAL A 61 -3.24 2.08 3.79
CA VAL A 61 -4.62 2.09 4.29
C VAL A 61 -5.31 0.76 4.02
N GLY A 62 -5.19 0.20 2.81
CA GLY A 62 -5.79 -1.09 2.46
C GLY A 62 -5.28 -2.22 3.35
N ASP A 63 -3.98 -2.28 3.57
CA ASP A 63 -3.33 -3.25 4.47
C ASP A 63 -3.80 -3.08 5.94
N LEU A 64 -4.08 -1.84 6.40
CA LEU A 64 -4.67 -1.60 7.73
C LEU A 64 -6.13 -2.03 7.80
N PHE A 65 -6.91 -1.73 6.76
CA PHE A 65 -8.31 -2.12 6.66
C PHE A 65 -8.46 -3.65 6.69
N GLU A 66 -7.67 -4.36 5.88
CA GLU A 66 -7.62 -5.83 5.86
C GLU A 66 -7.30 -6.39 7.26
N SER A 67 -6.26 -5.83 7.90
CA SER A 67 -5.91 -6.22 9.26
C SER A 67 -7.06 -6.00 10.24
N ALA A 68 -7.81 -4.90 10.12
CA ALA A 68 -8.93 -4.58 11.01
C ALA A 68 -10.13 -5.51 10.76
N LEU A 69 -10.43 -5.83 9.50
CA LEU A 69 -11.49 -6.75 9.12
C LEU A 69 -11.25 -8.13 9.73
N LYS A 70 -10.03 -8.66 9.62
CA LYS A 70 -9.64 -9.94 10.23
C LYS A 70 -9.89 -9.94 11.75
N ARG A 71 -9.49 -8.86 12.43
CA ARG A 71 -9.76 -8.71 13.88
C ARG A 71 -11.23 -8.65 14.23
N SER A 72 -12.05 -7.94 13.45
CA SER A 72 -13.51 -7.92 13.66
C SER A 72 -14.15 -9.29 13.46
N ALA A 73 -13.59 -10.13 12.58
CA ALA A 73 -14.02 -11.50 12.37
C ALA A 73 -13.47 -12.49 13.42
N GLY A 74 -12.72 -12.03 14.42
CA GLY A 74 -12.13 -12.87 15.48
C GLY A 74 -11.00 -13.79 15.01
N VAL A 75 -10.55 -13.66 13.76
CA VAL A 75 -9.51 -14.50 13.15
C VAL A 75 -8.25 -13.69 12.87
N LYS A 76 -7.08 -14.31 12.96
CA LYS A 76 -5.82 -13.67 12.56
C LYS A 76 -5.45 -14.01 11.12
N ASP A 77 -5.59 -15.28 10.77
CA ASP A 77 -5.40 -15.81 9.43
C ASP A 77 -6.75 -16.30 8.91
N SER A 78 -7.05 -16.02 7.66
CA SER A 78 -8.34 -16.32 7.04
C SER A 78 -8.56 -17.80 6.72
N GLY A 79 -7.56 -18.65 6.97
CA GLY A 79 -7.63 -20.09 6.80
C GLY A 79 -6.25 -20.76 6.76
N ARG A 80 -6.22 -22.06 6.41
CA ARG A 80 -5.00 -22.86 6.21
C ARG A 80 -4.94 -23.50 4.82
N LEU A 81 -5.50 -22.83 3.81
CA LEU A 81 -5.60 -23.39 2.47
C LEU A 81 -4.21 -23.70 1.86
N PHE A 82 -3.18 -22.94 2.25
CA PHE A 82 -1.79 -23.21 1.87
C PHE A 82 -0.92 -23.52 3.09
N PRO A 83 -0.28 -24.70 3.16
CA PRO A 83 0.64 -25.03 4.24
C PRO A 83 1.76 -23.97 4.33
N GLY A 84 1.88 -23.32 5.49
CA GLY A 84 2.88 -22.29 5.75
C GLY A 84 2.59 -20.88 5.20
N HIS A 85 1.47 -20.66 4.48
CA HIS A 85 1.21 -19.39 3.76
C HIS A 85 -0.13 -18.71 4.08
N GLY A 86 -0.95 -19.28 4.98
CA GLY A 86 -2.23 -18.71 5.39
C GLY A 86 -3.41 -19.15 4.52
N GLY A 87 -4.50 -18.37 4.53
CA GLY A 87 -5.71 -18.63 3.77
C GLY A 87 -5.64 -18.07 2.34
N LEU A 88 -6.51 -18.54 1.45
CA LEU A 88 -6.71 -17.95 0.13
C LEU A 88 -7.19 -16.49 0.24
N LEU A 89 -7.99 -16.20 1.27
CA LEU A 89 -8.48 -14.84 1.49
C LEU A 89 -7.31 -13.91 1.77
N ASP A 90 -6.31 -14.28 2.59
CA ASP A 90 -5.09 -13.46 2.88
C ASP A 90 -4.25 -13.12 1.61
N ARG A 91 -4.50 -13.80 0.49
CA ARG A 91 -3.87 -13.52 -0.81
C ARG A 91 -4.74 -12.69 -1.73
N VAL A 92 -6.04 -12.89 -1.66
CA VAL A 92 -7.01 -12.21 -2.53
C VAL A 92 -7.47 -10.89 -1.92
N ASP A 93 -7.54 -10.78 -0.59
CA ASP A 93 -7.96 -9.57 0.12
C ASP A 93 -6.99 -8.41 -0.06
N SER A 94 -5.68 -8.68 0.09
CA SER A 94 -4.60 -7.74 -0.13
C SER A 94 -4.54 -7.27 -1.58
N LEU A 95 -4.90 -8.12 -2.55
CA LEU A 95 -5.01 -7.74 -3.96
C LEU A 95 -6.31 -6.99 -4.27
N ALA A 96 -7.44 -7.41 -3.70
CA ALA A 96 -8.75 -6.84 -4.00
C ALA A 96 -8.87 -5.44 -3.40
N PHE A 97 -8.59 -5.25 -2.12
CA PHE A 97 -8.72 -3.95 -1.47
C PHE A 97 -7.69 -2.96 -1.97
N ASN A 98 -6.43 -3.39 -2.07
CA ASN A 98 -5.37 -2.53 -2.56
C ASN A 98 -5.54 -2.23 -4.05
N GLY A 99 -6.00 -3.22 -4.84
CA GLY A 99 -6.28 -3.05 -6.26
C GLY A 99 -7.40 -2.04 -6.53
N VAL A 100 -8.51 -2.11 -5.79
CA VAL A 100 -9.61 -1.13 -5.90
C VAL A 100 -9.13 0.27 -5.54
N MET A 101 -8.40 0.44 -4.43
CA MET A 101 -7.88 1.76 -4.05
C MET A 101 -6.86 2.29 -5.06
N SER A 102 -6.00 1.42 -5.59
CA SER A 102 -5.02 1.78 -6.62
C SER A 102 -5.70 2.19 -7.92
N TYR A 103 -6.79 1.54 -8.30
CA TYR A 103 -7.58 1.91 -9.49
C TYR A 103 -8.11 3.35 -9.39
N TYR A 104 -8.70 3.73 -8.25
CA TYR A 104 -9.19 5.10 -8.06
C TYR A 104 -8.05 6.13 -8.02
N VAL A 105 -6.93 5.80 -7.38
CA VAL A 105 -5.75 6.68 -7.38
C VAL A 105 -5.21 6.87 -8.79
N VAL A 106 -5.01 5.79 -9.55
CA VAL A 106 -4.55 5.91 -10.94
C VAL A 106 -5.57 6.69 -11.76
N GLY A 107 -6.87 6.39 -11.67
CA GLY A 107 -7.92 7.10 -12.39
C GLY A 107 -7.98 8.60 -12.09
N ALA A 108 -7.75 9.00 -10.84
CA ALA A 108 -7.70 10.42 -10.45
C ALA A 108 -6.46 11.14 -11.02
N PHE A 109 -5.33 10.45 -11.16
CA PHE A 109 -4.07 11.02 -11.63
C PHE A 109 -3.82 10.83 -13.13
N LEU A 110 -4.55 9.92 -13.79
CA LEU A 110 -4.42 9.60 -15.21
C LEU A 110 -4.63 10.83 -16.12
N PRO A 111 -5.63 11.72 -15.89
CA PRO A 111 -5.80 12.93 -16.70
C PRO A 111 -4.63 13.92 -16.55
N ALA A 112 -4.02 13.99 -15.36
CA ALA A 112 -2.87 14.87 -15.11
C ALA A 112 -1.57 14.35 -15.76
N ILE A 113 -1.48 13.03 -15.97
CA ILE A 113 -0.37 12.38 -16.68
C ILE A 113 -0.57 12.49 -18.19
N LEU A 114 -1.75 12.13 -18.70
CA LEU A 114 -2.04 12.14 -20.13
C LEU A 114 -2.22 13.55 -20.72
N GLY A 115 -2.74 14.51 -19.96
CA GLY A 115 -2.87 15.90 -20.39
C GLY A 115 -1.55 16.67 -20.51
N ARG A 116 -0.41 16.00 -20.25
CA ARG A 116 0.95 16.54 -20.39
C ARG A 116 1.81 15.77 -21.40
N VAL A 117 1.26 14.73 -22.05
CA VAL A 117 1.84 14.03 -23.21
C VAL A 117 1.29 14.69 -24.47
#